data_AF-A0A5C6YRV9-F1
#
_entry.id   AF-A0A5C6YRV9-F1
#
_cell.length_a   1.000
_cell.length_b   1.000
_cell.length_c   1.000
_cell.angle_alpha   90.00
_cell.angle_beta   90.00
_cell.angle_gamma   90.00
#
_symmetry.space_group_name_H-M   'P 1'
#
loop_
_entity.id
_entity.type
_entity.pdbx_description
1 polymer ?
#
loop_
_entity_poly.entity_id
_entity_poly.type
_entity_poly.pdbx_seq_one_letter_code
_entity_poly.pdbx_strand_id
1 'polypeptide(L)'
;MKTHAHRIFIFIVVVISSIFLTAQNTEEYYLEIKPEYNLGTIQQTTNNDGTISITTNINDFSNFVNDKEVYFFEKAFPTSTTPRLQKVYLVTLGENEIFTDFTFRYEIENIIPLEKPILTGFYPNDYNEILYENPRTIFRIPCM
;
A
#
# COMPACT_ATOMS: atom_id res chain seq x y z
N MET A 1 -20.56 -19.63 48.46
CA MET A 1 -20.09 -20.31 47.23
C MET A 1 -20.60 -19.69 45.92
N LYS A 2 -21.83 -19.16 45.81
CA LYS A 2 -22.36 -18.58 44.55
C LYS A 2 -21.61 -17.37 43.99
N THR A 3 -21.00 -16.53 44.83
CA THR A 3 -20.31 -15.30 44.42
C THR A 3 -18.96 -15.51 43.74
N HIS A 4 -18.27 -16.61 44.02
CA HIS A 4 -16.98 -16.93 43.38
C HIS A 4 -17.17 -17.51 41.97
N ALA A 5 -18.21 -18.32 41.76
CA ALA A 5 -18.54 -18.91 40.46
C ALA A 5 -18.86 -17.84 39.39
N HIS A 6 -19.58 -16.77 39.77
CA HIS A 6 -19.89 -15.67 38.87
C HIS A 6 -18.65 -14.87 38.44
N ARG A 7 -17.71 -14.64 39.36
CA ARG A 7 -16.44 -13.95 39.06
C ARG A 7 -15.54 -14.75 38.12
N ILE A 8 -15.49 -16.08 38.33
CA ILE A 8 -14.76 -17.00 37.44
C ILE A 8 -15.40 -17.02 36.05
N PHE A 9 -16.73 -17.05 35.97
CA PHE A 9 -17.44 -17.04 34.70
C PHE A 9 -17.17 -15.75 33.90
N ILE A 10 -17.22 -14.57 34.54
CA ILE A 10 -16.89 -13.30 33.88
C ILE A 10 -15.44 -13.31 33.38
N PHE A 11 -14.50 -13.82 34.19
CA PHE A 11 -13.09 -13.90 33.79
C PHE A 11 -12.89 -14.79 32.56
N ILE A 12 -13.58 -15.93 32.50
CA ILE A 12 -13.53 -16.85 31.35
C ILE A 12 -14.09 -16.17 30.08
N VAL A 13 -15.19 -15.43 30.18
CA VAL A 13 -15.77 -14.69 29.04
C VAL A 13 -14.81 -13.63 28.52
N VAL A 14 -14.14 -12.88 29.41
CA VAL A 14 -13.15 -11.87 29.02
C VAL A 14 -11.95 -12.50 28.33
N VAL A 15 -11.41 -13.60 28.86
CA VAL A 15 -10.26 -14.30 28.24
C VAL A 15 -10.64 -14.89 26.87
N ILE A 16 -11.82 -15.52 26.74
CA ILE A 16 -12.29 -16.06 25.46
C ILE A 16 -12.59 -14.93 24.45
N SER A 17 -13.00 -13.74 24.90
CA SER A 17 -13.20 -12.62 23.98
C SER A 17 -11.87 -12.08 23.39
N SER A 18 -10.76 -12.21 24.13
CA SER A 18 -9.45 -11.70 23.70
C SER A 18 -8.72 -12.54 22.65
N ILE A 19 -9.16 -13.78 22.40
CA ILE A 19 -8.57 -14.67 21.39
C ILE A 19 -9.13 -14.45 19.97
N PHE A 20 -10.09 -13.55 19.77
CA PHE A 20 -10.62 -13.19 18.44
C PHE A 20 -9.92 -11.96 17.82
N LEU A 21 -8.64 -11.75 18.10
CA LEU A 21 -7.82 -10.81 17.33
C LEU A 21 -7.48 -11.46 15.99
N THR A 22 -8.32 -11.25 14.98
CA THR A 22 -8.00 -11.63 13.60
C THR A 22 -6.85 -10.74 13.13
N ALA A 23 -5.68 -11.32 12.90
CA ALA A 23 -4.70 -10.69 12.00
C ALA A 23 -5.37 -10.63 10.62
N GLN A 24 -5.65 -9.43 10.12
CA GLN A 24 -6.07 -9.26 8.73
C GLN A 24 -4.89 -9.68 7.85
N ASN A 25 -5.09 -10.66 6.97
CA ASN A 25 -4.05 -11.11 6.08
C ASN A 25 -4.04 -10.21 4.85
N THR A 26 -3.01 -9.38 4.75
CA THR A 26 -2.88 -8.35 3.71
C THR A 26 -1.49 -8.38 3.10
N GLU A 27 -1.41 -7.97 1.84
CA GLU A 27 -0.17 -7.87 1.09
C GLU A 27 0.04 -6.44 0.58
N GLU A 28 1.30 -6.00 0.56
CA GLU A 28 1.68 -4.65 0.18
C GLU A 28 2.35 -4.62 -1.19
N TYR A 29 2.05 -3.60 -1.98
CA TYR A 29 2.51 -3.46 -3.35
C TYR A 29 2.91 -2.02 -3.66
N TYR A 30 3.96 -1.87 -4.47
CA TYR A 30 4.21 -0.63 -5.20
C TYR A 30 3.47 -0.68 -6.52
N LEU A 31 2.58 0.27 -6.73
CA LEU A 31 1.80 0.44 -7.94
C LEU A 31 2.30 1.68 -8.71
N GLU A 32 2.91 1.47 -9.87
CA GLU A 32 3.42 2.54 -10.74
C GLU A 32 2.40 2.87 -11.83
N ILE A 33 2.01 4.14 -11.90
CA ILE A 33 1.08 4.64 -12.94
C ILE A 33 1.88 5.14 -14.15
N LYS A 34 1.41 4.78 -15.34
CA LYS A 34 2.02 5.18 -16.61
C LYS A 34 2.13 6.70 -16.77
N PRO A 35 3.16 7.21 -17.47
CA PRO A 35 3.43 8.63 -17.51
C PRO A 35 2.29 9.49 -18.06
N GLU A 36 1.54 8.97 -19.03
CA GLU A 36 0.43 9.64 -19.71
C GLU A 36 -0.88 9.67 -18.91
N TYR A 37 -0.99 8.92 -17.81
CA TYR A 37 -2.17 8.91 -16.96
C TYR A 37 -1.96 9.74 -15.70
N ASN A 38 -2.99 10.48 -15.31
CA ASN A 38 -2.98 11.32 -14.12
C ASN A 38 -4.23 11.05 -13.29
N LEU A 39 -4.04 10.42 -12.12
CA LEU A 39 -5.10 10.14 -11.17
C LEU A 39 -5.67 11.43 -10.52
N GLY A 40 -4.99 12.56 -10.65
CA GLY A 40 -5.42 13.84 -10.08
C GLY A 40 -5.34 13.85 -8.56
N THR A 41 -6.27 14.58 -7.94
CA THR A 41 -6.43 14.56 -6.48
C THR A 41 -7.23 13.33 -6.09
N ILE A 42 -6.58 12.41 -5.38
CA ILE A 42 -7.21 11.18 -4.90
C ILE A 42 -7.97 11.49 -3.62
N GLN A 43 -9.30 11.32 -3.67
CA GLN A 43 -10.15 11.38 -2.49
C GLN A 43 -10.35 9.97 -1.97
N GLN A 44 -10.33 9.79 -0.65
CA GLN A 44 -10.44 8.48 -0.02
C GLN A 44 -11.48 8.51 1.09
N THR A 45 -12.24 7.43 1.23
CA THR A 45 -13.19 7.21 2.31
C THR A 45 -12.96 5.82 2.88
N THR A 46 -12.82 5.72 4.19
CA THR A 46 -12.72 4.42 4.89
C THR A 46 -14.11 3.85 5.14
N ASN A 47 -14.31 2.61 4.76
CA ASN A 47 -15.54 1.85 4.95
C ASN A 47 -15.58 1.21 6.36
N ASN A 48 -16.75 0.72 6.76
CA ASN A 48 -16.95 0.12 8.09
C ASN A 48 -16.16 -1.19 8.30
N ASP A 49 -15.76 -1.86 7.22
CA ASP A 49 -14.96 -3.08 7.23
C ASP A 49 -13.44 -2.82 7.22
N GLY A 50 -13.04 -1.54 7.16
CA GLY A 50 -11.64 -1.12 7.09
C GLY A 50 -11.08 -1.02 5.68
N THR A 51 -11.83 -1.42 4.65
CA THR A 51 -11.47 -1.15 3.26
C THR A 51 -11.58 0.35 2.96
N ILE A 52 -11.00 0.78 1.85
CA ILE A 52 -11.10 2.14 1.35
C ILE A 52 -11.81 2.17 0.01
N SER A 53 -12.56 3.24 -0.21
CA SER A 53 -13.02 3.63 -1.53
C SER A 53 -12.30 4.89 -1.96
N ILE A 54 -11.84 4.91 -3.21
CA ILE A 54 -11.12 6.03 -3.81
C ILE A 54 -11.94 6.69 -4.91
N THR A 55 -11.70 7.98 -5.11
CA THR A 55 -12.16 8.73 -6.28
C THR A 55 -10.96 9.44 -6.89
N THR A 56 -10.76 9.24 -8.19
CA THR A 56 -9.67 9.83 -8.98
C THR A 56 -10.24 10.54 -10.21
N ASN A 57 -9.39 11.20 -10.99
CA ASN A 57 -9.78 11.77 -12.29
C ASN A 57 -10.15 10.72 -13.35
N ILE A 58 -9.81 9.44 -13.12
CA ILE A 58 -10.09 8.33 -14.03
C ILE A 58 -11.17 7.46 -13.38
N ASN A 59 -12.41 7.62 -13.82
CA ASN A 59 -13.55 6.89 -13.25
C ASN A 59 -13.36 5.37 -13.34
N ASP A 60 -12.88 4.88 -14.48
CA ASP A 60 -12.66 3.44 -14.70
C ASP A 60 -11.60 2.85 -13.78
N PHE A 61 -10.60 3.66 -13.37
CA PHE A 61 -9.61 3.26 -12.36
C PHE A 61 -10.22 3.26 -10.97
N SER A 62 -11.01 4.30 -10.65
CA SER A 62 -11.70 4.41 -9.36
C SER A 62 -12.63 3.23 -9.12
N ASN A 63 -13.45 2.87 -10.12
CA ASN A 63 -14.35 1.72 -10.05
C ASN A 63 -13.57 0.42 -9.86
N PHE A 64 -12.49 0.23 -10.63
CA PHE A 64 -11.65 -0.95 -10.51
C PHE A 64 -11.04 -1.12 -9.12
N VAL A 65 -10.49 -0.06 -8.53
CA VAL A 65 -9.93 -0.13 -7.18
C VAL A 65 -11.02 -0.34 -6.14
N ASN A 66 -12.21 0.26 -6.32
CA ASN A 66 -13.33 0.11 -5.39
C ASN A 66 -14.01 -1.26 -5.44
N ASP A 67 -13.83 -2.01 -6.53
CA ASP A 67 -14.28 -3.40 -6.67
C ASP A 67 -13.34 -4.40 -5.96
N LYS A 68 -12.28 -3.92 -5.30
CA LYS A 68 -11.23 -4.70 -4.64
C LYS A 68 -11.20 -4.43 -3.13
N GLU A 69 -10.76 -5.43 -2.36
CA GLU A 69 -10.48 -5.29 -0.93
C GLU A 69 -9.17 -4.53 -0.69
N VAL A 70 -9.19 -3.21 -0.89
CA VAL A 70 -8.04 -2.31 -0.67
C VAL A 70 -8.15 -1.69 0.71
N TYR A 71 -7.09 -1.77 1.52
CA TYR A 71 -7.04 -1.22 2.89
C TYR A 71 -6.21 0.06 2.99
N PHE A 72 -5.26 0.25 2.06
CA PHE A 72 -4.36 1.40 2.03
C PHE A 72 -4.04 1.76 0.59
N PHE A 73 -3.98 3.07 0.29
CA PHE A 73 -3.59 3.56 -1.02
C PHE A 73 -3.04 4.99 -0.88
N GLU A 74 -1.73 5.16 -0.85
CA GLU A 74 -1.11 6.49 -0.73
C GLU A 74 0.12 6.62 -1.60
N LYS A 75 0.64 7.83 -1.80
CA LYS A 75 1.92 8.00 -2.50
C LYS A 75 3.05 7.33 -1.71
N ALA A 76 3.79 6.46 -2.37
CA ALA A 76 4.94 5.79 -1.76
C ALA A 76 6.10 6.77 -1.49
N PHE A 77 6.28 7.78 -2.36
CA PHE A 77 7.37 8.74 -2.28
C PHE A 77 6.86 10.19 -2.36
N PRO A 78 6.17 10.70 -1.32
CA PRO A 78 5.50 12.01 -1.38
C PRO A 78 6.48 13.19 -1.48
N THR A 79 7.71 13.02 -0.99
CA THR A 79 8.76 14.06 -1.03
C THR A 79 9.67 13.96 -2.26
N SER A 80 9.47 12.95 -3.11
CA SER A 80 10.29 12.75 -4.30
C SER A 80 10.05 13.86 -5.33
N THR A 81 11.12 14.29 -5.98
CA THR A 81 11.10 15.23 -7.11
C THR A 81 11.17 14.52 -8.46
N THR A 82 11.55 13.24 -8.48
CA THR A 82 11.64 12.45 -9.71
C THR A 82 10.24 12.13 -10.26
N PRO A 83 9.94 12.46 -11.54
CA PRO A 83 8.61 12.27 -12.13
C PRO A 83 8.08 10.83 -12.05
N ARG A 84 8.97 9.82 -12.12
CA ARG A 84 8.62 8.41 -12.00
C ARG A 84 8.11 8.06 -10.60
N LEU A 85 8.90 8.37 -9.57
CA LEU A 85 8.56 8.06 -8.17
C LEU A 85 7.32 8.81 -7.66
N GLN A 86 7.04 9.99 -8.21
CA GLN A 86 5.79 10.73 -7.90
C GLN A 86 4.51 10.02 -8.38
N LYS A 87 4.65 9.02 -9.26
CA LYS A 87 3.57 8.18 -9.81
C LYS A 87 3.52 6.78 -9.20
N VAL A 88 4.31 6.53 -8.15
CA VAL A 88 4.29 5.27 -7.41
C VAL A 88 3.43 5.42 -6.16
N TYR A 89 2.50 4.49 -5.99
CA TYR A 89 1.60 4.39 -4.86
C TYR A 89 1.91 3.13 -4.06
N LEU A 90 1.84 3.23 -2.74
CA LEU A 90 1.81 2.08 -1.84
C LEU A 90 0.35 1.65 -1.71
N VAL A 91 0.09 0.38 -2.00
CA VAL A 91 -1.25 -0.21 -1.96
C VAL A 91 -1.22 -1.46 -1.08
N THR A 92 -2.20 -1.57 -0.19
CA THR A 92 -2.40 -2.78 0.64
C THR A 92 -3.68 -3.47 0.22
N LEU A 93 -3.57 -4.72 -0.24
CA LEU A 93 -4.68 -5.55 -0.71
C LEU A 93 -4.94 -6.68 0.28
N GLY A 94 -6.19 -7.17 0.33
CA GLY A 94 -6.51 -8.44 0.99
C GLY A 94 -5.82 -9.62 0.31
N GLU A 95 -5.45 -10.65 1.08
CA GLU A 95 -4.76 -11.86 0.57
C GLU A 95 -5.51 -12.57 -0.58
N ASN A 96 -6.84 -12.46 -0.61
CA ASN A 96 -7.65 -13.12 -1.64
C ASN A 96 -7.69 -12.33 -2.96
N GLU A 97 -7.12 -11.12 -3.00
CA GLU A 97 -7.15 -10.29 -4.20
C GLU A 97 -6.15 -10.76 -5.24
N ILE A 98 -6.63 -10.84 -6.48
CA ILE A 98 -5.81 -11.25 -7.62
C ILE A 98 -4.98 -10.03 -8.08
N PHE A 99 -3.75 -9.93 -7.59
CA PHE A 99 -2.85 -8.82 -7.94
C PHE A 99 -2.59 -8.72 -9.46
N THR A 100 -2.68 -9.84 -10.21
CA THR A 100 -2.47 -9.84 -11.66
C THR A 100 -3.51 -9.00 -12.40
N ASP A 101 -4.68 -8.73 -11.81
CA ASP A 101 -5.70 -7.88 -12.41
C ASP A 101 -5.18 -6.44 -12.62
N PHE A 102 -4.29 -5.98 -11.73
CA PHE A 102 -3.63 -4.67 -11.85
C PHE A 102 -2.68 -4.63 -13.05
N THR A 103 -1.98 -5.72 -13.34
CA THR A 103 -1.04 -5.82 -14.46
C THR A 103 -1.72 -5.69 -15.83
N PHE A 104 -3.01 -6.05 -15.94
CA PHE A 104 -3.76 -5.95 -17.18
C PHE A 104 -4.40 -4.57 -17.42
N ARG A 105 -4.29 -3.65 -16.46
CA ARG A 105 -4.83 -2.29 -16.60
C ARG A 105 -3.94 -1.46 -17.52
N TYR A 106 -4.57 -0.71 -18.42
CA TYR A 106 -3.84 0.08 -19.39
C TYR A 106 -3.15 1.30 -18.75
N GLU A 107 -3.62 1.77 -17.59
CA GLU A 107 -3.08 2.88 -16.82
C GLU A 107 -1.87 2.51 -15.95
N ILE A 108 -1.69 1.22 -15.68
CA ILE A 108 -0.64 0.72 -14.78
C ILE A 108 0.59 0.36 -15.60
N GLU A 109 1.76 0.84 -15.17
CA GLU A 109 3.05 0.51 -15.76
C GLU A 109 3.61 -0.76 -15.11
N ASN A 110 3.71 -0.75 -13.78
CA ASN A 110 4.23 -1.87 -12.99
C ASN A 110 3.45 -2.05 -11.69
N ILE A 111 3.37 -3.28 -11.21
CA ILE A 111 3.01 -3.61 -9.84
C ILE A 111 4.07 -4.54 -9.26
N ILE A 112 4.64 -4.18 -8.10
CA ILE A 112 5.75 -4.89 -7.48
C ILE A 112 5.36 -5.27 -6.06
N PRO A 113 5.32 -6.56 -5.69
CA PRO A 113 5.06 -6.97 -4.32
C PRO A 113 6.19 -6.51 -3.40
N LEU A 114 5.84 -5.96 -2.24
CA LEU A 114 6.79 -5.68 -1.18
C LEU A 114 6.96 -6.94 -0.33
N GLU A 115 8.08 -7.63 -0.51
CA GLU A 115 8.47 -8.68 0.43
C GLU A 115 8.79 -8.05 1.79
N LYS A 116 8.38 -8.74 2.88
CA LYS A 116 8.71 -8.36 4.26
C LYS A 116 10.23 -8.16 4.40
N PRO A 117 10.68 -7.20 5.21
CA PRO A 117 11.96 -6.54 5.00
C PRO A 117 13.14 -7.51 5.06
N ILE A 118 13.87 -7.59 3.95
CA ILE A 118 15.26 -8.03 3.95
C ILE A 118 16.08 -6.79 4.34
N LEU A 119 16.81 -6.87 5.46
CA LEU A 119 17.62 -5.78 6.05
C LEU A 119 18.77 -5.25 5.15
N THR A 120 18.78 -5.64 3.88
CA THR A 120 19.81 -5.28 2.89
C THR A 120 19.24 -4.49 1.71
N GLY A 121 17.96 -4.10 1.75
CA GLY A 121 17.19 -3.68 0.58
C GLY A 121 17.39 -2.24 0.13
N PHE A 122 17.80 -2.09 -1.13
CA PHE A 122 17.79 -0.86 -1.89
C PHE A 122 16.41 -0.18 -1.86
N TYR A 123 16.30 1.00 -1.24
CA TYR A 123 15.07 1.79 -1.19
C TYR A 123 15.06 2.80 -2.36
N PRO A 124 14.04 2.80 -3.23
CA PRO A 124 13.94 3.80 -4.30
C PRO A 124 13.92 5.21 -3.72
N ASN A 125 14.75 6.10 -4.26
CA ASN A 125 14.81 7.50 -3.85
C ASN A 125 15.38 8.35 -5.00
N ASP A 126 15.20 9.67 -4.92
CA ASP A 126 15.65 10.61 -5.96
C ASP A 126 17.13 10.44 -6.30
N TYR A 127 18.00 10.21 -5.29
CA TYR A 127 19.43 10.04 -5.50
C TYR A 127 19.72 8.81 -6.36
N ASN A 128 19.10 7.68 -6.04
CA ASN A 128 19.23 6.45 -6.79
C ASN A 128 18.71 6.62 -8.23
N GLU A 129 17.53 7.23 -8.42
CA GLU A 129 16.96 7.45 -9.75
C GLU A 129 17.87 8.28 -10.66
N ILE A 130 18.46 9.36 -10.15
CA ILE A 130 19.38 10.22 -10.91
C ILE A 130 20.61 9.43 -11.40
N LEU A 131 21.10 8.50 -10.59
CA LEU A 131 22.23 7.64 -10.97
C LEU A 131 21.87 6.68 -12.13
N TYR A 132 20.62 6.20 -12.19
CA TYR A 132 20.15 5.34 -13.29
C TYR A 132 19.81 6.14 -14.55
N GLU A 133 19.21 7.32 -14.42
CA GLU A 133 18.88 8.18 -15.57
C GLU A 133 20.13 8.82 -16.21
N ASN A 134 21.18 9.07 -15.43
CA ASN A 134 22.40 9.68 -15.92
C ASN A 134 23.68 9.06 -15.30
N PRO A 135 24.26 8.01 -15.92
CA PRO A 135 25.46 7.37 -15.39
C PRO A 135 26.71 8.27 -15.42
N ARG A 136 26.67 9.45 -16.07
CA ARG A 136 27.80 10.39 -16.15
C ARG A 136 27.95 11.29 -14.92
N THR A 137 26.97 11.33 -14.03
CA THR A 137 26.98 12.17 -12.81
C THR A 137 27.85 11.59 -11.68
N ILE A 138 28.25 10.32 -11.78
CA ILE A 138 29.05 9.58 -10.78
C ILE A 138 30.44 10.22 -10.54
N PHE A 139 30.96 11.02 -11.47
CA PHE A 139 32.30 11.62 -11.40
C PHE A 139 32.38 13.04 -10.81
N ARG A 140 31.27 13.61 -10.29
CA ARG A 140 31.26 14.98 -9.74
C ARG A 140 30.64 15.08 -8.35
N ILE A 141 30.95 14.17 -7.45
CA ILE A 141 30.66 14.38 -6.03
C ILE A 141 31.92 14.96 -5.38
N PRO A 142 31.98 16.28 -5.07
CA PRO A 142 32.98 16.76 -4.14
C PRO A 142 32.58 16.26 -2.74
N CYS A 143 33.50 15.57 -2.08
CA CYS A 143 33.38 15.26 -0.66
C CYS A 143 33.15 16.58 0.11
N MET A 144 32.08 16.64 0.90
CA MET A 144 31.91 17.60 1.99
C MET A 144 31.58 16.82 3.26
#